data_AF-A0A845VR11-F1
#
_entry.id   AF-A0A845VR11-F1
#
_cell.length_a   1.000
_cell.length_b   1.000
_cell.length_c   1.000
_cell.angle_alpha   90.00
_cell.angle_beta   90.00
_cell.angle_gamma   90.00
#
_symmetry.space_group_name_H-M   'P 1'
#
loop_
_entity.id
_entity.type
_entity.pdbx_description
1 polymer ?
#
loop_
_entity_poly.entity_id
_entity_poly.type
_entity_poly.pdbx_seq_one_letter_code
_entity_poly.pdbx_strand_id
1 'polypeptide(L)'
;MTFSSLTVSLKPEITLTSVDSNILLQSSSRKLTFHQPEPGLKTALDALKQGTHTAGQLQTLVLETDGTQVREKFDAYLNRLIELGWICHAIPPSSPELSPLAIAIPMVGDYYFDCPEIDWDAFAFTLSRFAYLHQVEGEMVLESPLTKGKIKFSDWRGPGLVSQLSQPQTAASLSQEIPGITEEIAQQFLSLLFAAQMLSASFASPLEEDEEVESEEATPPLVFWEFHDLLFHSRSRLGRHNNPLGGIFPYVGKIDPLPGVKPLMTDVVIPLAKPNLEELNQTDMPLSQALETRRSIRRYDETPITLEQLGQFLYRCARVKKLFDTERGEVSNRPYPGGGAIYELEIYPVVNSCQGLEQGLYHYHPLDHVLCQVSAWTAETEALVQDVWFASAQHDQPQVVFVITARFGRMFWKYQSMAYAAILKHVGVIYQTFYLVATSMNLAPCGIGAGNSDLFQKATGIDYYEESSVGEFMLASVPVKP
;
A
#
# COMPACT_ATOMS: atom_id res chain seq x y z
N MET A 1 0.87 26.36 22.25
CA MET A 1 1.05 24.90 22.27
C MET A 1 1.81 24.54 23.54
N THR A 2 1.13 23.93 24.50
CA THR A 2 1.68 23.57 25.81
C THR A 2 2.21 22.13 25.76
N PHE A 3 3.38 21.94 25.14
CA PHE A 3 4.11 20.65 25.13
C PHE A 3 4.87 20.40 26.45
N SER A 4 4.29 20.75 27.59
CA SER A 4 5.06 21.04 28.81
C SER A 4 5.89 19.86 29.34
N SER A 5 5.51 18.62 29.03
CA SER A 5 6.16 17.40 29.53
C SER A 5 6.98 16.61 28.50
N LEU A 6 6.91 16.92 27.20
CA LEU A 6 7.63 16.18 26.15
C LEU A 6 8.91 16.90 25.73
N THR A 7 9.98 16.13 25.56
CA THR A 7 11.24 16.64 24.97
C THR A 7 11.11 16.80 23.47
N VAL A 8 11.79 17.80 22.91
CA VAL A 8 11.84 18.06 21.47
C VAL A 8 13.26 17.85 20.94
N SER A 9 13.37 17.26 19.76
CA SER A 9 14.67 17.02 19.11
C SER A 9 14.61 17.18 17.60
N LEU A 10 15.77 17.44 16.98
CA LEU A 10 15.87 17.37 15.52
C LEU A 10 15.75 15.91 15.05
N LYS A 11 15.00 15.68 13.98
CA LYS A 11 14.93 14.38 13.30
C LYS A 11 16.34 13.88 12.96
N PRO A 12 16.65 12.57 13.12
CA PRO A 12 18.03 12.06 13.00
C PRO A 12 18.73 12.41 11.69
N GLU A 13 17.98 12.47 10.59
CA GLU A 13 18.45 12.80 9.24
C GLU A 13 18.88 14.28 9.08
N ILE A 14 18.50 15.16 10.02
CA ILE A 14 18.86 16.58 9.98
C ILE A 14 20.24 16.77 10.58
N THR A 15 21.14 17.29 9.76
CA THR A 15 22.50 17.67 10.17
C THR A 15 22.50 19.10 10.68
N LEU A 16 23.22 19.35 11.78
CA LEU A 16 23.50 20.68 12.31
C LEU A 16 25.01 20.89 12.24
N THR A 17 25.45 21.90 11.50
CA THR A 17 26.87 22.23 11.32
C THR A 17 27.12 23.72 11.54
N SER A 18 28.27 24.07 12.12
CA SER A 18 28.71 25.46 12.28
C SER A 18 29.75 25.81 11.21
N VAL A 19 29.52 26.88 10.44
CA VAL A 19 30.42 27.34 9.36
C VAL A 19 30.47 28.86 9.36
N ASP A 20 31.67 29.45 9.48
CA ASP A 20 31.92 30.90 9.42
C ASP A 20 30.95 31.74 10.29
N SER A 21 30.82 31.37 11.56
CA SER A 21 29.88 31.97 12.54
C SER A 21 28.38 31.80 12.23
N ASN A 22 28.02 31.04 11.19
CA ASN A 22 26.64 30.66 10.88
C ASN A 22 26.34 29.25 11.38
N ILE A 23 25.07 28.96 11.63
CA ILE A 23 24.58 27.59 11.90
C ILE A 23 23.76 27.13 10.70
N LEU A 24 24.02 25.91 10.25
CA LEU A 24 23.40 25.30 9.10
C LEU A 24 22.63 24.04 9.53
N LEU A 25 21.32 24.05 9.29
CA LEU A 25 20.48 22.85 9.34
C LEU A 25 20.22 22.33 7.92
N GLN A 26 20.47 21.05 7.68
CA GLN A 26 20.36 20.48 6.34
C GLN A 26 19.73 19.08 6.36
N SER A 27 18.77 18.87 5.45
CA SER A 27 18.22 17.58 5.06
C SER A 27 18.71 17.18 3.65
N SER A 28 18.26 16.03 3.15
CA SER A 28 18.51 15.61 1.76
C SER A 28 17.91 16.55 0.70
N SER A 29 16.94 17.39 1.06
CA SER A 29 16.17 18.21 0.10
C SER A 29 16.14 19.70 0.42
N ARG A 30 16.50 20.11 1.65
CA ARG A 30 16.39 21.52 2.09
C ARG A 30 17.57 21.93 2.97
N LYS A 31 17.83 23.23 2.95
CA LYS A 31 18.92 23.90 3.66
C LYS A 31 18.38 25.13 4.38
N LEU A 32 18.61 25.27 5.67
CA LEU A 32 18.28 26.46 6.48
C LEU A 32 19.55 27.00 7.12
N THR A 33 19.82 28.30 6.93
CA THR A 33 21.02 28.95 7.47
C THR A 33 20.60 30.03 8.46
N PHE A 34 21.13 29.94 9.67
CA PHE A 34 21.05 30.98 10.69
C PHE A 34 22.31 31.83 10.60
N HIS A 35 22.14 33.09 10.21
CA HIS A 35 23.25 34.01 10.04
C HIS A 35 23.64 34.63 11.38
N GLN A 36 24.84 34.33 11.87
CA GLN A 36 25.39 34.86 13.13
C GLN A 36 24.38 34.83 14.29
N PRO A 37 23.83 33.64 14.65
CA PRO A 37 22.80 33.55 15.68
C PRO A 37 23.33 33.98 17.05
N GLU A 38 22.44 34.57 17.84
CA GLU A 38 22.72 34.99 19.21
C GLU A 38 23.14 33.78 20.10
N PRO A 39 23.91 33.99 21.17
CA PRO A 39 24.48 32.88 21.98
C PRO A 39 23.46 31.93 22.59
N GLY A 40 22.35 32.45 23.12
CA GLY A 40 21.25 31.65 23.66
C GLY A 40 20.54 30.85 22.56
N LEU A 41 20.27 31.47 21.41
CA LEU A 41 19.72 30.80 20.23
C LEU A 41 20.61 29.66 19.74
N LYS A 42 21.93 29.87 19.67
CA LYS A 42 22.89 28.82 19.33
C LYS A 42 22.82 27.66 20.33
N THR A 43 22.81 27.97 21.62
CA THR A 43 22.74 26.97 22.68
C THR A 43 21.43 26.18 22.62
N ALA A 44 20.30 26.84 22.31
CA ALA A 44 19.02 26.17 22.11
C ALA A 44 19.00 25.25 20.89
N LEU A 45 19.64 25.63 19.78
CA LEU A 45 19.78 24.79 18.60
C LEU A 45 20.67 23.56 18.86
N ASP A 46 21.75 23.73 19.63
CA ASP A 46 22.62 22.62 20.06
C ASP A 46 21.86 21.67 21.01
N ALA A 47 21.08 22.21 21.96
CA ALA A 47 20.22 21.45 22.86
C ALA A 47 19.11 20.69 22.11
N LEU A 48 18.55 21.28 21.05
CA LEU A 48 17.58 20.63 20.16
C LEU A 48 18.21 19.45 19.40
N LYS A 49 19.51 19.50 19.09
CA LYS A 49 20.21 18.35 18.50
C LYS A 49 20.44 17.22 19.52
N GLN A 50 20.60 17.55 20.79
CA GLN A 50 20.75 16.57 21.88
C GLN A 50 19.42 15.94 22.30
N GLY A 51 18.31 16.68 22.17
CA GLY A 51 16.96 16.15 22.44
C GLY A 51 16.62 16.00 23.91
N THR A 52 17.26 16.77 24.78
CA THR A 52 17.16 16.63 26.24
C THR A 52 16.19 17.62 26.90
N HIS A 53 15.66 18.58 26.15
CA HIS A 53 14.87 19.69 26.67
C HIS A 53 13.45 19.69 26.09
N THR A 54 12.49 20.16 26.87
CA THR A 54 11.15 20.51 26.38
C THR A 54 11.20 21.83 25.59
N ALA A 55 10.18 22.08 24.77
CA ALA A 55 10.08 23.34 24.03
C ALA A 55 10.11 24.56 24.98
N GLY A 56 9.43 24.48 26.11
CA GLY A 56 9.41 25.53 27.13
C GLY A 56 10.79 25.77 27.76
N GLN A 57 11.55 24.70 28.05
CA GLN A 57 12.91 24.83 28.57
C GLN A 57 13.87 25.50 27.57
N LEU A 58 13.76 25.17 26.28
CA LEU A 58 14.53 25.84 25.23
C LEU A 58 14.17 27.33 25.12
N GLN A 59 12.87 27.66 25.20
CA GLN A 59 12.40 29.04 25.20
C GLN A 59 12.94 29.84 26.39
N THR A 60 12.94 29.25 27.59
CA THR A 60 13.52 29.86 28.79
C THR A 60 15.02 30.10 28.61
N LEU A 61 15.76 29.14 28.06
CA LEU A 61 17.20 29.26 27.83
C LEU A 61 17.54 30.44 26.90
N VAL A 62 16.76 30.62 25.82
CA VAL A 62 16.90 31.77 24.92
C VAL A 62 16.49 33.07 25.63
N LEU A 63 15.39 33.06 26.38
CA LEU A 63 14.91 34.24 27.11
C LEU A 63 15.92 34.77 28.12
N GLU A 64 16.52 33.87 28.92
CA GLU A 64 17.48 34.22 29.97
C GLU A 64 18.80 34.77 29.39
N THR A 65 19.21 34.31 28.21
CA THR A 65 20.50 34.68 27.60
C THR A 65 20.38 35.87 26.65
N ASP A 66 19.37 35.86 25.78
CA ASP A 66 19.25 36.78 24.64
C ASP A 66 18.02 37.70 24.73
N GLY A 67 17.13 37.50 25.71
CA GLY A 67 15.96 38.33 25.96
C GLY A 67 14.73 38.01 25.09
N THR A 68 13.64 38.73 25.36
CA THR A 68 12.29 38.43 24.83
C THR A 68 12.23 38.43 23.30
N GLN A 69 12.89 39.39 22.64
CA GLN A 69 12.83 39.53 21.19
C GLN A 69 13.43 38.33 20.46
N VAL A 70 14.54 37.78 20.97
CA VAL A 70 15.19 36.60 20.38
C VAL A 70 14.38 35.33 20.69
N ARG A 71 13.76 35.25 21.86
CA ARG A 71 12.82 34.17 22.21
C ARG A 71 11.62 34.11 21.25
N GLU A 72 11.04 35.25 20.86
CA GLU A 72 9.95 35.28 19.86
C GLU A 72 10.42 34.81 18.47
N LYS A 73 11.65 35.17 18.06
CA LYS A 73 12.23 34.63 16.82
C LYS A 73 12.42 33.11 16.92
N PHE A 74 12.90 32.62 18.05
CA PHE A 74 13.09 31.19 18.29
C PHE A 74 11.76 30.43 18.20
N ASP A 75 10.67 30.96 18.75
CA ASP A 75 9.33 30.38 18.61
C ASP A 75 8.92 30.24 17.14
N ALA A 76 9.11 31.30 16.35
CA ALA A 76 8.83 31.27 14.92
C ALA A 76 9.70 30.23 14.19
N TYR A 77 10.98 30.10 14.55
CA TYR A 77 11.88 29.09 14.00
C TYR A 77 11.45 27.68 14.38
N LEU A 78 11.13 27.43 15.65
CA LEU A 78 10.69 26.12 16.11
C LEU A 78 9.39 25.69 15.41
N ASN A 79 8.40 26.58 15.31
CA ASN A 79 7.17 26.32 14.56
C ASN A 79 7.47 26.00 13.09
N ARG A 80 8.39 26.76 12.46
CA ARG A 80 8.79 26.47 11.09
C ARG A 80 9.44 25.10 10.95
N LEU A 81 10.28 24.68 11.90
CA LEU A 81 10.88 23.34 11.91
C LEU A 81 9.81 22.24 12.10
N ILE A 82 8.77 22.49 12.91
CA ILE A 82 7.62 21.58 13.09
C ILE A 82 6.85 21.42 11.77
N GLU A 83 6.50 22.52 11.10
CA GLU A 83 5.84 22.51 9.78
C GLU A 83 6.64 21.72 8.74
N LEU A 84 7.98 21.82 8.80
CA LEU A 84 8.88 21.07 7.92
C LEU A 84 8.96 19.57 8.25
N GLY A 85 8.39 19.13 9.37
CA GLY A 85 8.51 17.76 9.88
C GLY A 85 9.92 17.44 10.40
N TRP A 86 10.64 18.45 10.90
CA TRP A 86 12.03 18.30 11.37
C TRP A 86 12.14 18.09 12.88
N ILE A 87 11.05 18.26 13.63
CA ILE A 87 11.02 18.11 15.08
C ILE A 87 10.36 16.80 15.48
N CYS A 88 11.09 15.99 16.25
CA CYS A 88 10.57 14.82 16.95
C CYS A 88 10.15 15.20 18.37
N HIS A 89 9.16 14.49 18.90
CA HIS A 89 8.71 14.62 20.29
C HIS A 89 8.96 13.30 21.02
N ALA A 90 9.46 13.34 22.24
CA ALA A 90 9.82 12.12 22.96
C ALA A 90 9.49 12.22 24.45
N ILE A 91 9.17 11.06 25.03
CA ILE A 91 9.01 10.90 26.47
C ILE A 91 10.40 11.14 27.11
N PRO A 92 10.54 12.08 28.05
CA PRO A 92 11.81 12.31 28.73
C PRO A 92 12.36 11.00 29.30
N PRO A 93 13.64 10.67 29.08
CA PRO A 93 14.22 9.47 29.66
C PRO A 93 14.31 9.63 31.18
N SER A 94 14.12 8.53 31.93
CA SER A 94 14.22 8.56 33.39
C SER A 94 15.64 8.85 33.91
N SER A 95 16.65 8.73 33.05
CA SER A 95 18.00 9.22 33.31
C SER A 95 18.70 9.61 31.99
N PRO A 96 19.71 10.50 32.00
CA PRO A 96 20.40 10.97 30.79
C PRO A 96 21.09 9.87 29.97
N GLU A 97 21.38 8.72 30.58
CA GLU A 97 22.06 7.58 29.93
C GLU A 97 21.08 6.65 29.21
N LEU A 98 19.78 6.79 29.44
CA LEU A 98 18.74 5.95 28.85
C LEU A 98 18.12 6.60 27.61
N SER A 99 17.71 5.77 26.67
CA SER A 99 16.93 6.21 25.52
C SER A 99 15.49 6.52 25.94
N PRO A 100 14.83 7.50 25.29
CA PRO A 100 13.40 7.75 25.47
C PRO A 100 12.57 6.49 25.26
N LEU A 101 11.54 6.28 26.08
CA LEU A 101 10.64 5.12 25.94
C LEU A 101 9.99 5.09 24.55
N ALA A 102 9.51 6.24 24.09
CA ALA A 102 8.84 6.42 22.81
C ALA A 102 9.18 7.77 22.19
N ILE A 103 9.32 7.80 20.86
CA ILE A 103 9.66 8.97 20.07
C ILE A 103 8.67 9.08 18.90
N ALA A 104 7.89 10.16 18.86
CA ALA A 104 7.10 10.55 17.71
C ALA A 104 7.99 11.22 16.65
N ILE A 105 8.06 10.62 15.48
CA ILE A 105 8.91 11.02 14.36
C ILE A 105 8.02 11.41 13.17
N PRO A 106 8.06 12.66 12.69
CA PRO A 106 7.38 13.04 11.46
C PRO A 106 7.97 12.28 10.26
N MET A 107 7.13 11.69 9.42
CA MET A 107 7.56 11.10 8.15
C MET A 107 7.63 12.15 7.06
N VAL A 108 6.64 13.04 7.00
CA VAL A 108 6.52 14.13 6.01
C VAL A 108 6.24 15.46 6.71
N GLY A 109 6.29 16.57 5.95
CA GLY A 109 5.90 17.90 6.44
C GLY A 109 4.39 18.03 6.70
N ASP A 110 4.00 19.15 7.31
CA ASP A 110 2.64 19.44 7.79
C ASP A 110 2.11 18.29 8.68
N TYR A 111 2.98 17.78 9.55
CA TYR A 111 2.63 16.79 10.55
C TYR A 111 1.93 17.49 11.71
N TYR A 112 0.66 17.18 11.89
CA TYR A 112 -0.10 17.68 13.02
C TYR A 112 0.30 16.89 14.27
N PHE A 113 0.83 17.61 15.25
CA PHE A 113 1.17 17.11 16.57
C PHE A 113 0.80 18.17 17.59
N ASP A 114 -0.34 17.99 18.23
CA ASP A 114 -0.85 18.91 19.26
C ASP A 114 -1.40 18.10 20.42
N CYS A 115 -0.95 18.43 21.63
CA CYS A 115 -1.42 17.77 22.84
C CYS A 115 -2.31 18.76 23.60
N PRO A 116 -3.63 18.55 23.65
CA PRO A 116 -4.48 19.36 24.53
C PRO A 116 -4.16 19.04 26.00
N GLU A 117 -4.62 19.92 26.89
CA GLU A 117 -4.71 19.56 28.31
C GLU A 117 -5.74 18.44 28.48
N ILE A 118 -5.34 17.36 29.14
CA ILE A 118 -6.15 16.16 29.34
C ILE A 118 -6.56 16.11 30.81
N ASP A 119 -7.86 15.95 31.04
CA ASP A 119 -8.38 15.55 32.35
C ASP A 119 -8.22 14.03 32.51
N TRP A 120 -7.16 13.63 33.21
CA TRP A 120 -6.76 12.22 33.35
C TRP A 120 -7.75 11.37 34.16
N ASP A 121 -8.62 12.00 34.94
CA ASP A 121 -9.65 11.30 35.70
C ASP A 121 -10.94 11.09 34.88
N ALA A 122 -11.15 11.91 33.84
CA ALA A 122 -12.35 11.89 33.02
C ALA A 122 -12.27 10.95 31.81
N PHE A 123 -11.07 10.69 31.26
CA PHE A 123 -10.90 10.01 29.98
C PHE A 123 -10.17 8.67 30.08
N ALA A 124 -10.65 7.71 29.29
CA ALA A 124 -9.96 6.49 28.92
C ALA A 124 -9.58 6.56 27.43
N PHE A 125 -8.49 5.89 27.07
CA PHE A 125 -7.93 5.92 25.72
C PHE A 125 -7.92 4.54 25.10
N THR A 126 -8.21 4.48 23.80
CA THR A 126 -8.17 3.24 23.01
C THR A 126 -7.28 3.46 21.78
N LEU A 127 -6.57 2.43 21.35
CA LEU A 127 -5.77 2.46 20.14
C LEU A 127 -6.68 2.57 18.91
N SER A 128 -6.33 3.46 17.97
CA SER A 128 -7.02 3.55 16.69
C SER A 128 -7.02 2.20 15.98
N ARG A 129 -8.14 1.80 15.38
CA ARG A 129 -8.23 0.53 14.63
C ARG A 129 -7.34 0.50 13.39
N PHE A 130 -6.84 1.67 12.98
CA PHE A 130 -5.91 1.83 11.89
C PHE A 130 -4.44 1.84 12.32
N ALA A 131 -4.16 1.92 13.62
CA ALA A 131 -2.81 1.86 14.13
C ALA A 131 -2.29 0.41 14.15
N TYR A 132 -1.04 0.21 13.74
CA TYR A 132 -0.41 -1.10 13.67
C TYR A 132 1.05 -1.04 14.11
N LEU A 133 1.47 -2.09 14.82
CA LEU A 133 2.86 -2.32 15.18
C LEU A 133 3.54 -3.19 14.12
N HIS A 134 4.74 -2.82 13.71
CA HIS A 134 5.58 -3.67 12.87
C HIS A 134 7.06 -3.39 13.12
N GLN A 135 7.91 -4.32 12.65
CA GLN A 135 9.35 -4.16 12.74
C GLN A 135 9.87 -3.28 11.60
N VAL A 136 10.78 -2.37 11.94
CA VAL A 136 11.61 -1.61 11.00
C VAL A 136 13.05 -1.62 11.51
N GLU A 137 13.98 -2.18 10.74
CA GLU A 137 15.43 -2.15 11.03
C GLU A 137 15.83 -2.65 12.43
N GLY A 138 15.09 -3.63 12.96
CA GLY A 138 15.34 -4.23 14.29
C GLY A 138 14.53 -3.60 15.42
N GLU A 139 13.76 -2.56 15.13
CA GLU A 139 13.01 -1.79 16.13
C GLU A 139 11.49 -1.94 15.91
N MET A 140 10.72 -1.83 16.99
CA MET A 140 9.26 -1.79 16.90
C MET A 140 8.80 -0.36 16.61
N VAL A 141 7.92 -0.22 15.62
CA VAL A 141 7.34 1.05 15.21
C VAL A 141 5.81 0.93 15.20
N LEU A 142 5.14 1.92 15.78
CA LEU A 142 3.70 2.14 15.63
C LEU A 142 3.45 3.15 14.51
N GLU A 143 2.64 2.78 13.54
CA GLU A 143 2.21 3.67 12.46
C GLU A 143 0.69 3.61 12.31
N SER A 144 0.11 4.61 11.65
CA SER A 144 -1.29 4.59 11.21
C SER A 144 -1.39 5.30 9.85
N PRO A 145 -2.22 4.80 8.91
CA PRO A 145 -2.52 5.52 7.68
C PRO A 145 -3.26 6.85 7.93
N LEU A 146 -3.79 7.09 9.14
CA LEU A 146 -4.48 8.32 9.50
C LEU A 146 -3.55 9.49 9.80
N THR A 147 -2.27 9.23 10.02
CA THR A 147 -1.31 10.24 10.46
C THR A 147 -0.12 10.34 9.50
N LYS A 148 0.73 11.36 9.72
CA LYS A 148 1.95 11.66 8.95
C LYS A 148 3.23 11.41 9.76
N GLY A 149 3.09 10.85 10.95
CA GLY A 149 4.19 10.49 11.83
C GLY A 149 4.14 9.02 12.21
N LYS A 150 5.23 8.57 12.81
CA LYS A 150 5.37 7.22 13.37
C LYS A 150 5.93 7.30 14.79
N ILE A 151 5.63 6.32 15.62
CA ILE A 151 6.21 6.22 16.96
C ILE A 151 7.25 5.11 16.94
N LYS A 152 8.48 5.46 17.28
CA LYS A 152 9.57 4.51 17.50
C LYS A 152 9.66 4.20 18.98
N PHE A 153 9.83 2.93 19.33
CA PHE A 153 10.07 2.50 20.71
C PHE A 153 11.51 2.04 20.90
N SER A 154 12.10 2.40 22.04
CA SER A 154 13.48 2.03 22.36
C SER A 154 13.59 0.67 23.06
N ASP A 155 12.52 0.21 23.70
CA ASP A 155 12.46 -1.12 24.31
C ASP A 155 11.02 -1.68 24.34
N TRP A 156 10.91 -2.93 24.80
CA TRP A 156 9.68 -3.73 24.77
C TRP A 156 8.50 -3.14 25.56
N ARG A 157 8.76 -2.28 26.56
CA ARG A 157 7.71 -1.69 27.40
C ARG A 157 6.77 -0.81 26.58
N GLY A 158 7.28 -0.12 25.57
CA GLY A 158 6.49 0.71 24.66
C GLY A 158 5.41 -0.11 23.92
N PRO A 159 5.78 -1.12 23.11
CA PRO A 159 4.84 -2.04 22.48
C PRO A 159 3.94 -2.77 23.50
N GLY A 160 4.47 -3.08 24.69
CA GLY A 160 3.69 -3.64 25.79
C GLY A 160 2.53 -2.74 26.22
N LEU A 161 2.77 -1.44 26.41
CA LEU A 161 1.73 -0.46 26.70
C LEU A 161 0.74 -0.31 25.54
N VAL A 162 1.21 -0.30 24.29
CA VAL A 162 0.32 -0.27 23.11
C VAL A 162 -0.65 -1.45 23.10
N SER A 163 -0.20 -2.65 23.50
CA SER A 163 -1.06 -3.84 23.51
C SER A 163 -2.24 -3.74 24.50
N GLN A 164 -2.05 -3.05 25.63
CA GLN A 164 -3.10 -2.82 26.64
C GLN A 164 -4.19 -1.88 26.12
N LEU A 165 -3.86 -1.02 25.16
CA LEU A 165 -4.78 -0.05 24.54
C LEU A 165 -5.70 -0.68 23.48
N SER A 166 -5.69 -2.02 23.32
CA SER A 166 -6.72 -2.73 22.55
C SER A 166 -8.12 -2.65 23.18
N GLN A 167 -8.20 -2.18 24.43
CA GLN A 167 -9.40 -1.82 25.16
C GLN A 167 -9.21 -0.41 25.76
N PRO A 168 -10.29 0.28 26.16
CA PRO A 168 -10.17 1.56 26.85
C PRO A 168 -9.36 1.44 28.15
N GLN A 169 -8.34 2.31 28.31
CA GLN A 169 -7.48 2.33 29.50
C GLN A 169 -7.28 3.75 30.03
N THR A 170 -7.13 3.91 31.35
CA THR A 170 -6.72 5.17 31.97
C THR A 170 -5.20 5.17 32.19
N ALA A 171 -4.62 6.34 32.50
CA ALA A 171 -3.20 6.40 32.86
C ALA A 171 -2.89 5.56 34.11
N ALA A 172 -3.79 5.59 35.10
CA ALA A 172 -3.67 4.83 36.34
C ALA A 172 -3.65 3.32 36.09
N SER A 173 -4.56 2.79 35.25
CA SER A 173 -4.56 1.36 34.93
C SER A 173 -3.31 0.96 34.15
N LEU A 174 -2.91 1.74 33.13
CA LEU A 174 -1.70 1.46 32.33
C LEU A 174 -0.43 1.36 33.18
N SER A 175 -0.30 2.19 34.21
CA SER A 175 0.86 2.20 35.09
C SER A 175 1.02 0.92 35.93
N GLN A 176 -0.05 0.15 36.11
CA GLN A 176 -0.03 -1.09 36.89
C GLN A 176 0.34 -2.32 36.06
N GLU A 177 0.24 -2.23 34.72
CA GLU A 177 0.43 -3.36 33.82
C GLU A 177 1.90 -3.67 33.51
N ILE A 178 2.74 -2.64 33.42
CA ILE A 178 4.13 -2.78 32.95
C ILE A 178 5.14 -2.34 34.03
N PRO A 179 6.08 -3.21 34.45
CA PRO A 179 7.08 -2.87 35.45
C PRO A 179 7.93 -1.64 35.06
N GLY A 180 8.10 -0.75 36.03
CA GLY A 180 8.92 0.46 35.87
C GLY A 180 8.24 1.59 35.07
N ILE A 181 6.95 1.46 34.78
CA ILE A 181 6.12 2.56 34.25
C ILE A 181 5.39 3.20 35.42
N THR A 182 5.68 4.46 35.70
CA THR A 182 4.93 5.27 36.67
C THR A 182 3.68 5.84 36.00
N GLU A 183 2.74 6.33 36.81
CA GLU A 183 1.56 7.03 36.29
C GLU A 183 1.94 8.26 35.45
N GLU A 184 2.97 9.02 35.85
CA GLU A 184 3.50 10.14 35.06
C GLU A 184 4.00 9.69 33.68
N ILE A 185 4.74 8.57 33.61
CA ILE A 185 5.20 8.02 32.32
C ILE A 185 4.02 7.53 31.49
N ALA A 186 3.00 6.92 32.12
CA ALA A 186 1.78 6.51 31.44
C ALA A 186 1.03 7.71 30.85
N GLN A 187 0.90 8.81 31.60
CA GLN A 187 0.32 10.06 31.12
C GLN A 187 1.12 10.63 29.94
N GLN A 188 2.45 10.73 30.06
CA GLN A 188 3.30 11.20 28.96
C GLN A 188 3.19 10.31 27.71
N PHE A 189 3.07 8.99 27.91
CA PHE A 189 2.90 8.03 26.83
C PHE A 189 1.56 8.21 26.12
N LEU A 190 0.46 8.31 26.87
CA LEU A 190 -0.87 8.58 26.32
C LEU A 190 -0.92 9.93 25.61
N SER A 191 -0.35 10.99 26.20
CA SER A 191 -0.21 12.31 25.57
C SER A 191 0.53 12.24 24.24
N LEU A 192 1.68 11.54 24.19
CA LEU A 192 2.46 11.39 22.97
C LEU A 192 1.64 10.71 21.86
N LEU A 193 0.97 9.60 22.18
CA LEU A 193 0.20 8.84 21.21
C LEU A 193 -1.08 9.56 20.77
N PHE A 194 -1.77 10.23 21.70
CA PHE A 194 -2.96 11.02 21.41
C PHE A 194 -2.62 12.22 20.52
N ALA A 195 -1.56 12.96 20.85
CA ALA A 195 -1.06 14.06 20.01
C ALA A 195 -0.61 13.60 18.62
N ALA A 196 -0.11 12.37 18.51
CA ALA A 196 0.26 11.75 17.25
C ALA A 196 -0.93 11.20 16.44
N GLN A 197 -2.17 11.32 16.95
CA GLN A 197 -3.41 10.77 16.38
C GLN A 197 -3.38 9.24 16.25
N MET A 198 -2.81 8.57 17.25
CA MET A 198 -2.79 7.11 17.34
C MET A 198 -3.90 6.57 18.24
N LEU A 199 -4.53 7.42 19.05
CA LEU A 199 -5.54 7.04 20.05
C LEU A 199 -6.85 7.78 19.80
N SER A 200 -7.95 7.14 20.18
CA SER A 200 -9.23 7.78 20.49
C SER A 200 -9.40 7.94 22.00
N ALA A 201 -10.19 8.93 22.40
CA ALA A 201 -10.53 9.18 23.80
C ALA A 201 -12.04 8.97 23.99
N SER A 202 -12.41 8.38 25.13
CA SER A 202 -13.80 8.18 25.56
C SER A 202 -13.91 8.47 27.04
N PHE A 203 -15.09 8.87 27.53
CA PHE A 203 -15.28 9.05 28.97
C PHE A 203 -15.03 7.75 29.75
N ALA A 204 -14.31 7.85 30.86
CA ALA A 204 -13.93 6.71 31.70
C ALA A 204 -15.11 6.11 32.47
N SER A 205 -16.19 6.88 32.66
CA SER A 205 -17.47 6.43 33.22
C SER A 205 -18.59 6.70 32.22
N PRO A 206 -19.61 5.84 32.10
CA PRO A 206 -20.77 6.12 31.25
C PRO A 206 -21.42 7.43 31.72
N LEU A 207 -21.52 8.40 30.81
CA LEU A 207 -22.40 9.54 31.03
C LEU A 207 -23.86 9.06 30.93
N GLU A 208 -24.78 9.80 31.55
CA GLU A 208 -26.23 9.59 31.38
C GLU A 208 -26.58 9.56 29.87
N GLU A 209 -27.64 8.81 29.50
CA GLU A 209 -27.94 8.21 28.18
C GLU A 209 -27.91 9.10 26.89
N ASP A 210 -27.46 10.35 26.91
CA ASP A 210 -27.62 11.31 25.79
C ASP A 210 -26.34 11.98 25.25
N GLU A 211 -25.12 11.63 25.70
CA GLU A 211 -23.88 12.14 25.09
C GLU A 211 -23.19 11.09 24.20
N GLU A 212 -23.30 11.27 22.87
CA GLU A 212 -22.63 10.45 21.86
C GLU A 212 -21.10 10.49 22.05
N VAL A 213 -20.50 9.37 22.44
CA VAL A 213 -19.05 9.21 22.46
C VAL A 213 -18.52 9.28 21.02
N GLU A 214 -17.64 10.24 20.73
CA GLU A 214 -16.93 10.32 19.45
C GLU A 214 -16.07 9.06 19.25
N SER A 215 -16.64 8.04 18.61
CA SER A 215 -15.91 6.86 18.16
C SER A 215 -15.40 7.06 16.74
N GLU A 216 -14.23 6.47 16.41
CA GLU A 216 -13.76 6.42 15.02
C GLU A 216 -14.77 5.72 14.08
N GLU A 217 -15.64 4.86 14.65
CA GLU A 217 -16.76 4.20 13.95
C GLU A 217 -17.91 5.15 13.65
N ALA A 218 -18.11 6.19 14.46
CA ALA A 218 -19.14 7.22 14.28
C ALA A 218 -18.67 8.41 13.44
N THR A 219 -17.45 8.39 12.88
CA THR A 219 -16.90 9.49 12.07
C THR A 219 -16.93 9.15 10.57
N PRO A 220 -18.01 9.41 9.81
CA PRO A 220 -17.95 9.41 8.35
C PRO A 220 -16.87 10.40 7.88
N PRO A 221 -15.94 10.00 7.00
CA PRO A 221 -15.98 8.84 6.11
C PRO A 221 -15.24 7.57 6.60
N LEU A 222 -14.63 7.58 7.79
CA LEU A 222 -13.73 6.51 8.24
C LEU A 222 -14.44 5.17 8.46
N VAL A 223 -15.72 5.17 8.78
CA VAL A 223 -16.53 3.96 8.98
C VAL A 223 -16.53 3.01 7.77
N PHE A 224 -16.37 3.54 6.55
CA PHE A 224 -16.39 2.73 5.32
C PHE A 224 -15.04 2.11 4.97
N TRP A 225 -13.97 2.47 5.66
CA TRP A 225 -12.62 1.98 5.36
C TRP A 225 -12.31 0.73 6.15
N GLU A 226 -11.91 -0.32 5.46
CA GLU A 226 -11.21 -1.45 6.07
C GLU A 226 -9.74 -1.09 6.34
N PHE A 227 -9.16 -1.73 7.36
CA PHE A 227 -7.77 -1.49 7.77
C PHE A 227 -6.79 -1.62 6.60
N HIS A 228 -6.88 -2.75 5.88
CA HIS A 228 -5.94 -3.09 4.80
C HIS A 228 -6.11 -2.17 3.58
N ASP A 229 -7.33 -1.74 3.28
CA ASP A 229 -7.62 -0.82 2.16
C ASP A 229 -7.02 0.55 2.40
N LEU A 230 -7.22 1.12 3.59
CA LEU A 230 -6.70 2.44 3.90
C LEU A 230 -5.18 2.41 4.06
N LEU A 231 -4.63 1.33 4.64
CA LEU A 231 -3.19 1.12 4.70
C LEU A 231 -2.60 1.05 3.29
N PHE A 232 -3.16 0.21 2.41
CA PHE A 232 -2.70 0.08 1.03
C PHE A 232 -2.83 1.40 0.24
N HIS A 233 -3.94 2.11 0.38
CA HIS A 233 -4.15 3.41 -0.24
C HIS A 233 -3.07 4.40 0.22
N SER A 234 -2.87 4.54 1.53
CA SER A 234 -1.90 5.48 2.08
C SER A 234 -0.47 5.14 1.67
N ARG A 235 -0.10 3.85 1.58
CA ARG A 235 1.27 3.38 1.30
C ARG A 235 1.62 3.27 -0.18
N SER A 236 0.63 3.32 -1.05
CA SER A 236 0.81 3.36 -2.50
C SER A 236 0.79 4.79 -3.08
N ARG A 237 0.64 5.80 -2.22
CA ARG A 237 0.49 7.21 -2.60
C ARG A 237 1.40 8.10 -1.74
N LEU A 238 1.93 9.17 -2.32
CA LEU A 238 2.70 10.16 -1.58
C LEU A 238 1.80 10.96 -0.62
N GLY A 239 2.42 11.54 0.40
CA GLY A 239 1.80 12.57 1.26
C GLY A 239 1.52 12.13 2.70
N ARG A 240 1.55 10.83 3.00
CA ARG A 240 1.39 10.29 4.36
C ARG A 240 2.59 9.48 4.86
N HIS A 241 3.52 9.13 3.98
CA HIS A 241 4.77 8.44 4.32
C HIS A 241 5.93 9.02 3.51
N ASN A 242 7.16 8.64 3.89
CA ASN A 242 8.39 9.03 3.20
C ASN A 242 9.14 7.86 2.52
N ASN A 243 8.52 6.68 2.43
CA ASN A 243 9.08 5.56 1.65
C ASN A 243 9.37 5.98 0.19
N PRO A 244 10.47 5.49 -0.41
CA PRO A 244 10.73 5.66 -1.84
C PRO A 244 9.55 5.19 -2.70
N LEU A 245 9.17 5.97 -3.71
CA LEU A 245 8.04 5.67 -4.60
C LEU A 245 8.45 5.72 -6.07
N GLY A 246 8.01 4.71 -6.82
CA GLY A 246 8.21 4.65 -8.27
C GLY A 246 9.43 3.82 -8.67
N GLY A 247 9.96 4.11 -9.87
CA GLY A 247 10.97 3.29 -10.55
C GLY A 247 12.38 3.49 -9.99
N ILE A 248 12.64 2.98 -8.79
CA ILE A 248 13.92 3.17 -8.08
C ILE A 248 14.91 2.01 -8.25
N PHE A 249 14.47 0.89 -8.84
CA PHE A 249 15.30 -0.28 -9.13
C PHE A 249 16.04 -0.86 -7.90
N PRO A 250 15.33 -1.26 -6.82
CA PRO A 250 15.96 -1.57 -5.53
C PRO A 250 16.84 -2.83 -5.53
N TYR A 251 16.72 -3.66 -6.58
CA TYR A 251 17.38 -4.97 -6.69
C TYR A 251 18.48 -5.04 -7.76
N VAL A 252 18.78 -3.94 -8.46
CA VAL A 252 19.90 -3.91 -9.42
C VAL A 252 21.21 -4.26 -8.72
N GLY A 253 21.95 -5.23 -9.28
CA GLY A 253 23.19 -5.75 -8.70
C GLY A 253 23.00 -6.70 -7.51
N LYS A 254 21.76 -7.01 -7.13
CA LYS A 254 21.42 -7.96 -6.06
C LYS A 254 20.70 -9.20 -6.59
N ILE A 255 19.74 -9.01 -7.50
CA ILE A 255 18.92 -10.08 -8.09
C ILE A 255 18.80 -9.81 -9.60
N ASP A 256 19.02 -10.84 -10.40
CA ASP A 256 18.87 -10.77 -11.85
C ASP A 256 17.39 -10.56 -12.24
N PRO A 257 17.11 -9.73 -13.25
CA PRO A 257 15.74 -9.49 -13.71
C PRO A 257 15.16 -10.76 -14.36
N LEU A 258 13.88 -11.02 -14.11
CA LEU A 258 13.14 -12.09 -14.78
C LEU A 258 12.95 -11.81 -16.29
N PRO A 259 12.87 -12.84 -17.15
CA PRO A 259 12.72 -12.69 -18.59
C PRO A 259 11.41 -12.01 -19.00
N GLY A 260 11.43 -11.39 -20.19
CA GLY A 260 10.34 -10.73 -20.93
C GLY A 260 9.06 -11.53 -20.98
N VAL A 261 9.23 -12.83 -21.19
CA VAL A 261 8.17 -13.81 -21.38
C VAL A 261 8.48 -14.98 -20.46
N LYS A 262 7.47 -15.52 -19.79
CA LYS A 262 7.64 -16.74 -18.99
C LYS A 262 8.01 -17.89 -19.95
N PRO A 263 9.03 -18.70 -19.64
CA PRO A 263 9.34 -19.89 -20.44
C PRO A 263 8.13 -20.81 -20.60
N LEU A 264 8.11 -21.63 -21.65
CA LEU A 264 7.10 -22.67 -21.82
C LEU A 264 7.01 -23.53 -20.57
N MET A 265 5.79 -23.70 -20.05
CA MET A 265 5.57 -24.42 -18.80
C MET A 265 5.61 -25.93 -18.98
N THR A 266 5.25 -26.43 -20.16
CA THR A 266 5.24 -27.85 -20.51
C THR A 266 5.54 -28.06 -21.99
N ASP A 267 5.89 -29.29 -22.36
CA ASP A 267 6.08 -29.68 -23.76
C ASP A 267 4.75 -29.97 -24.49
N VAL A 268 3.63 -30.01 -23.75
CA VAL A 268 2.29 -30.23 -24.32
C VAL A 268 1.71 -28.90 -24.78
N VAL A 269 2.05 -28.52 -26.01
CA VAL A 269 1.70 -27.23 -26.63
C VAL A 269 0.61 -27.36 -27.70
N ILE A 270 -0.37 -26.48 -27.64
CA ILE A 270 -1.50 -26.42 -28.58
C ILE A 270 -1.41 -25.10 -29.36
N PRO A 271 -1.19 -25.13 -30.68
CA PRO A 271 -1.11 -23.92 -31.49
C PRO A 271 -2.47 -23.22 -31.60
N LEU A 272 -2.46 -21.89 -31.53
CA LEU A 272 -3.66 -21.06 -31.65
C LEU A 272 -3.76 -20.39 -33.01
N ALA A 273 -5.00 -20.24 -33.51
CA ALA A 273 -5.28 -19.57 -34.76
C ALA A 273 -5.00 -18.06 -34.66
N LYS A 274 -4.25 -17.51 -35.62
CA LYS A 274 -3.97 -16.08 -35.72
C LYS A 274 -4.97 -15.43 -36.68
N PRO A 275 -5.71 -14.38 -36.26
CA PRO A 275 -6.61 -13.67 -37.15
C PRO A 275 -5.83 -12.83 -38.18
N ASN A 276 -6.45 -12.58 -39.32
CA ASN A 276 -5.94 -11.63 -40.30
C ASN A 276 -6.19 -10.20 -39.80
N LEU A 277 -5.16 -9.56 -39.24
CA LEU A 277 -5.30 -8.19 -38.71
C LEU A 277 -5.49 -7.13 -39.79
N GLU A 278 -5.01 -7.34 -41.01
CA GLU A 278 -5.19 -6.37 -42.10
C GLU A 278 -6.66 -6.30 -42.53
N GLU A 279 -7.32 -7.46 -42.57
CA GLU A 279 -8.75 -7.57 -42.81
C GLU A 279 -9.57 -7.00 -41.65
N LEU A 280 -9.25 -7.38 -40.40
CA LEU A 280 -9.94 -6.85 -39.23
C LEU A 280 -9.83 -5.33 -39.12
N ASN A 281 -8.71 -4.72 -39.50
CA ASN A 281 -8.59 -3.25 -39.50
C ASN A 281 -9.63 -2.56 -40.41
N GLN A 282 -10.24 -3.29 -41.35
CA GLN A 282 -11.26 -2.78 -42.27
C GLN A 282 -12.68 -3.25 -41.89
N THR A 283 -12.82 -4.44 -41.31
CA THR A 283 -14.11 -5.11 -41.09
C THR A 283 -14.56 -5.18 -39.63
N ASP A 284 -13.66 -4.94 -38.68
CA ASP A 284 -13.94 -5.07 -37.26
C ASP A 284 -14.89 -3.99 -36.75
N MET A 285 -15.54 -4.28 -35.62
CA MET A 285 -16.51 -3.38 -35.01
C MET A 285 -15.85 -2.03 -34.66
N PRO A 286 -16.42 -0.88 -35.09
CA PRO A 286 -15.89 0.43 -34.73
C PRO A 286 -15.83 0.63 -33.21
N LEU A 287 -14.80 1.31 -32.71
CA LEU A 287 -14.57 1.50 -31.27
C LEU A 287 -15.79 2.08 -30.53
N SER A 288 -16.42 3.11 -31.11
CA SER A 288 -17.62 3.73 -30.53
C SER A 288 -18.76 2.71 -30.39
N GLN A 289 -18.95 1.84 -31.39
CA GLN A 289 -19.96 0.79 -31.31
C GLN A 289 -19.60 -0.22 -30.23
N ALA A 290 -18.34 -0.69 -30.16
CA ALA A 290 -17.91 -1.63 -29.14
C ALA A 290 -18.12 -1.10 -27.71
N LEU A 291 -17.86 0.18 -27.47
CA LEU A 291 -18.10 0.82 -26.17
C LEU A 291 -19.59 0.85 -25.80
N GLU A 292 -20.45 1.25 -26.73
CA GLU A 292 -21.89 1.39 -26.49
C GLU A 292 -22.62 0.04 -26.36
N THR A 293 -22.16 -0.99 -27.09
CA THR A 293 -22.78 -2.32 -27.09
C THR A 293 -22.20 -3.25 -26.03
N ARG A 294 -21.03 -2.95 -25.45
CA ARG A 294 -20.39 -3.78 -24.43
C ARG A 294 -21.32 -4.04 -23.26
N ARG A 295 -21.51 -5.31 -22.90
CA ARG A 295 -22.26 -5.76 -21.72
C ARG A 295 -21.49 -6.86 -21.00
N SER A 296 -21.85 -7.07 -19.74
CA SER A 296 -21.43 -8.27 -19.00
C SER A 296 -22.51 -9.33 -19.21
N ILE A 297 -22.17 -10.40 -19.92
CA ILE A 297 -23.10 -11.46 -20.31
C ILE A 297 -22.78 -12.69 -19.48
N ARG A 298 -23.80 -13.23 -18.79
CA ARG A 298 -23.65 -14.33 -17.81
C ARG A 298 -24.55 -15.53 -18.10
N ARG A 299 -25.26 -15.48 -19.23
CA ARG A 299 -26.04 -16.58 -19.80
C ARG A 299 -25.42 -16.94 -21.14
N TYR A 300 -25.26 -18.22 -21.42
CA TYR A 300 -24.44 -18.71 -22.52
C TYR A 300 -25.24 -19.60 -23.46
N ASP A 301 -24.73 -19.79 -24.67
CA ASP A 301 -25.29 -20.79 -25.57
C ASP A 301 -24.90 -22.21 -25.12
N GLU A 302 -25.71 -23.21 -25.47
CA GLU A 302 -25.35 -24.62 -25.27
C GLU A 302 -24.12 -25.01 -26.10
N THR A 303 -23.93 -24.37 -27.25
CA THR A 303 -22.72 -24.54 -28.07
C THR A 303 -21.58 -23.70 -27.48
N PRO A 304 -20.49 -24.32 -26.99
CA PRO A 304 -19.42 -23.57 -26.35
C PRO A 304 -18.53 -22.84 -27.38
N ILE A 305 -17.73 -21.90 -26.89
CA ILE A 305 -16.72 -21.25 -27.74
C ILE A 305 -15.76 -22.26 -28.38
N THR A 306 -15.25 -21.94 -29.56
CA THR A 306 -14.27 -22.77 -30.26
C THR A 306 -12.83 -22.40 -29.90
N LEU A 307 -11.89 -23.33 -30.08
CA LEU A 307 -10.45 -23.07 -29.95
C LEU A 307 -9.99 -21.94 -30.89
N GLU A 308 -10.61 -21.84 -32.07
CA GLU A 308 -10.34 -20.76 -33.02
C GLU A 308 -10.75 -19.39 -32.45
N GLN A 309 -11.96 -19.27 -31.89
CA GLN A 309 -12.42 -18.05 -31.22
C GLN A 309 -11.52 -17.68 -30.04
N LEU A 310 -11.14 -18.68 -29.22
CA LEU A 310 -10.23 -18.49 -28.09
C LEU A 310 -8.86 -17.96 -28.54
N GLY A 311 -8.30 -18.55 -29.61
CA GLY A 311 -7.04 -18.13 -30.21
C GLY A 311 -7.09 -16.70 -30.73
N GLN A 312 -8.11 -16.36 -31.52
CA GLN A 312 -8.28 -15.00 -32.04
C GLN A 312 -8.45 -13.97 -30.93
N PHE A 313 -9.20 -14.31 -29.87
CA PHE A 313 -9.37 -13.47 -28.69
C PHE A 313 -8.03 -13.18 -28.00
N LEU A 314 -7.27 -14.23 -27.64
CA LEU A 314 -5.97 -14.08 -26.97
C LEU A 314 -4.95 -13.34 -27.83
N TYR A 315 -4.96 -13.54 -29.16
CA TYR A 315 -4.07 -12.85 -30.08
C TYR A 315 -4.32 -11.34 -30.09
N ARG A 316 -5.60 -10.94 -30.15
CA ARG A 316 -6.03 -9.54 -30.20
C ARG A 316 -5.82 -8.84 -28.85
N CYS A 317 -5.96 -9.56 -27.74
CA CYS A 317 -5.86 -8.98 -26.41
C CYS A 317 -4.44 -8.94 -25.82
N ALA A 318 -3.66 -10.02 -25.93
CA ALA A 318 -2.54 -10.23 -25.00
C ALA A 318 -1.21 -10.72 -25.61
N ARG A 319 -1.11 -10.91 -26.93
CA ARG A 319 0.13 -11.37 -27.57
C ARG A 319 1.32 -10.43 -27.35
N VAL A 320 2.53 -10.96 -27.47
CA VAL A 320 3.73 -10.13 -27.66
C VAL A 320 3.77 -9.68 -29.13
N LYS A 321 3.71 -8.37 -29.36
CA LYS A 321 3.90 -7.79 -30.70
C LYS A 321 5.38 -7.65 -31.05
N LYS A 322 6.20 -7.31 -30.04
CA LYS A 322 7.65 -7.17 -30.16
C LYS A 322 8.29 -7.34 -28.79
N LEU A 323 9.45 -8.00 -28.76
CA LEU A 323 10.35 -8.11 -27.62
C LEU A 323 11.59 -7.24 -27.86
N PHE A 324 12.12 -6.62 -26.81
CA PHE A 324 13.28 -5.73 -26.88
C PHE A 324 14.22 -6.02 -25.71
N ASP A 325 15.51 -6.07 -26.00
CA ASP A 325 16.56 -6.07 -24.99
C ASP A 325 16.89 -4.64 -24.55
N THR A 326 17.13 -4.46 -23.26
CA THR A 326 17.61 -3.20 -22.69
C THR A 326 18.77 -3.48 -21.74
N GLU A 327 19.51 -2.44 -21.35
CA GLU A 327 20.55 -2.55 -20.29
C GLU A 327 20.00 -3.08 -18.96
N ARG A 328 18.68 -3.03 -18.76
CA ARG A 328 17.98 -3.38 -17.52
C ARG A 328 17.08 -4.61 -17.69
N GLY A 329 17.36 -5.44 -18.69
CA GLY A 329 16.60 -6.65 -19.01
C GLY A 329 15.57 -6.47 -20.14
N GLU A 330 14.81 -7.52 -20.41
CA GLU A 330 13.87 -7.58 -21.52
C GLU A 330 12.55 -6.84 -21.22
N VAL A 331 12.05 -6.11 -22.22
CA VAL A 331 10.73 -5.45 -22.23
C VAL A 331 9.95 -5.83 -23.48
N SER A 332 8.62 -5.72 -23.45
CA SER A 332 7.78 -6.07 -24.60
C SER A 332 6.81 -4.96 -25.00
N ASN A 333 6.20 -5.10 -26.18
CA ASN A 333 5.05 -4.30 -26.62
C ASN A 333 3.88 -5.26 -26.82
N ARG A 334 2.74 -5.01 -26.17
CA ARG A 334 1.52 -5.83 -26.25
C ARG A 334 0.31 -4.95 -26.64
N PRO A 335 -0.86 -5.55 -26.98
CA PRO A 335 -2.04 -4.78 -27.40
C PRO A 335 -2.67 -3.85 -26.36
N TYR A 336 -2.22 -3.90 -25.10
CA TYR A 336 -2.66 -3.05 -24.01
C TYR A 336 -1.48 -2.28 -23.40
N PRO A 337 -1.67 -1.09 -22.81
CA PRO A 337 -0.59 -0.38 -22.15
C PRO A 337 -0.14 -1.09 -20.87
N GLY A 338 1.18 -1.14 -20.63
CA GLY A 338 1.78 -1.67 -19.41
C GLY A 338 2.78 -0.69 -18.80
N GLY A 339 2.68 -0.44 -17.50
CA GLY A 339 3.55 0.44 -16.74
C GLY A 339 5.03 0.07 -16.93
N GLY A 340 5.82 1.00 -17.45
CA GLY A 340 7.24 0.77 -17.69
C GLY A 340 7.57 -0.29 -18.75
N ALA A 341 6.59 -0.73 -19.56
CA ALA A 341 6.69 -1.78 -20.56
C ALA A 341 7.16 -3.16 -20.01
N ILE A 342 6.92 -3.41 -18.72
CA ILE A 342 7.37 -4.63 -18.02
C ILE A 342 6.51 -5.84 -18.42
N TYR A 343 5.19 -5.67 -18.44
CA TYR A 343 4.21 -6.73 -18.73
C TYR A 343 4.40 -7.99 -17.88
N GLU A 344 4.15 -7.83 -16.58
CA GLU A 344 4.22 -8.87 -15.55
C GLU A 344 3.07 -9.85 -15.56
N LEU A 345 1.97 -9.52 -16.25
CA LEU A 345 0.76 -10.33 -16.26
C LEU A 345 0.90 -11.56 -17.17
N GLU A 346 0.48 -12.70 -16.65
CA GLU A 346 0.31 -13.95 -17.38
C GLU A 346 -1.19 -14.34 -17.39
N ILE A 347 -1.60 -15.18 -18.35
CA ILE A 347 -3.00 -15.58 -18.53
C ILE A 347 -3.09 -17.10 -18.51
N TYR A 348 -3.94 -17.62 -17.63
CA TYR A 348 -4.20 -19.05 -17.48
C TYR A 348 -5.67 -19.36 -17.79
N PRO A 349 -5.99 -19.86 -18.99
CA PRO A 349 -7.33 -20.37 -19.28
C PRO A 349 -7.59 -21.66 -18.50
N VAL A 350 -8.52 -21.62 -17.56
CA VAL A 350 -9.21 -22.79 -17.00
C VAL A 350 -10.38 -23.10 -17.93
N VAL A 351 -10.26 -24.16 -18.71
CA VAL A 351 -11.21 -24.54 -19.75
C VAL A 351 -12.17 -25.57 -19.16
N ASN A 352 -13.43 -25.19 -18.99
CA ASN A 352 -14.52 -26.07 -18.58
C ASN A 352 -15.20 -26.70 -19.81
N SER A 353 -15.44 -25.90 -20.86
CA SER A 353 -16.00 -26.37 -22.12
C SER A 353 -15.52 -25.49 -23.28
N CYS A 354 -14.90 -26.12 -24.28
CA CYS A 354 -14.46 -25.46 -25.50
C CYS A 354 -14.41 -26.46 -26.66
N GLN A 355 -14.98 -26.12 -27.81
CA GLN A 355 -14.91 -26.97 -29.00
C GLN A 355 -13.49 -27.03 -29.56
N GLY A 356 -12.93 -28.24 -29.64
CA GLY A 356 -11.58 -28.48 -30.16
C GLY A 356 -10.47 -28.34 -29.12
N LEU A 357 -10.80 -28.22 -27.83
CA LEU A 357 -9.84 -28.17 -26.73
C LEU A 357 -10.35 -29.00 -25.55
N GLU A 358 -9.47 -29.83 -24.99
CA GLU A 358 -9.82 -30.63 -23.81
C GLU A 358 -10.03 -29.75 -22.57
N GLN A 359 -10.80 -30.28 -21.63
CA GLN A 359 -11.03 -29.65 -20.34
C GLN A 359 -9.74 -29.68 -19.50
N GLY A 360 -9.38 -28.57 -18.86
CA GLY A 360 -8.16 -28.50 -18.06
C GLY A 360 -7.66 -27.08 -17.80
N LEU A 361 -6.46 -26.97 -17.24
CA LEU A 361 -5.78 -25.71 -16.97
C LEU A 361 -4.63 -25.52 -17.94
N TYR A 362 -4.60 -24.36 -18.58
CA TYR A 362 -3.60 -23.99 -19.57
C TYR A 362 -2.89 -22.70 -19.17
N HIS A 363 -1.68 -22.49 -19.69
CA HIS A 363 -0.97 -21.21 -19.71
C HIS A 363 -0.91 -20.70 -21.14
N TYR A 364 -1.30 -19.45 -21.36
CA TYR A 364 -1.14 -18.80 -22.66
C TYR A 364 0.28 -18.25 -22.80
N HIS A 365 1.06 -18.82 -23.71
CA HIS A 365 2.39 -18.32 -24.04
C HIS A 365 2.29 -17.21 -25.12
N PRO A 366 2.49 -15.93 -24.77
CA PRO A 366 2.06 -14.82 -25.61
C PRO A 366 2.99 -14.52 -26.79
N LEU A 367 4.22 -15.02 -26.78
CA LEU A 367 5.20 -14.84 -27.86
C LEU A 367 4.96 -15.83 -29.00
N ASP A 368 4.88 -17.11 -28.67
CA ASP A 368 4.68 -18.17 -29.68
C ASP A 368 3.22 -18.32 -30.06
N HIS A 369 2.31 -17.75 -29.27
CA HIS A 369 0.87 -17.82 -29.45
C HIS A 369 0.36 -19.27 -29.41
N VAL A 370 0.59 -19.92 -28.27
CA VAL A 370 0.19 -21.31 -27.98
C VAL A 370 -0.42 -21.40 -26.59
N LEU A 371 -1.18 -22.48 -26.33
CA LEU A 371 -1.55 -22.90 -24.98
C LEU A 371 -0.62 -24.02 -24.53
N CYS A 372 0.00 -23.89 -23.36
CA CYS A 372 0.71 -24.97 -22.68
C CYS A 372 -0.25 -25.63 -21.70
N GLN A 373 -0.47 -26.94 -21.78
CA GLN A 373 -1.30 -27.63 -20.79
C GLN A 373 -0.55 -27.71 -19.46
N VAL A 374 -1.07 -27.05 -18.42
CA VAL A 374 -0.48 -27.04 -17.07
C VAL A 374 -0.99 -28.23 -16.28
N SER A 375 -2.29 -28.50 -16.35
CA SER A 375 -2.89 -29.70 -15.76
C SER A 375 -4.10 -30.18 -16.58
N ALA A 376 -4.41 -31.47 -16.46
CA ALA A 376 -5.74 -31.97 -16.82
C ALA A 376 -6.81 -31.40 -15.86
N TRP A 377 -8.07 -31.75 -16.09
CA TRP A 377 -9.15 -31.39 -15.16
C TRP A 377 -8.99 -32.11 -13.81
N THR A 378 -8.93 -31.34 -12.73
CA THR A 378 -8.83 -31.81 -11.34
C THR A 378 -9.91 -31.17 -10.46
N ALA A 379 -9.97 -31.57 -9.19
CA ALA A 379 -10.86 -30.95 -8.21
C ALA A 379 -10.53 -29.47 -7.99
N GLU A 380 -9.25 -29.09 -8.07
CA GLU A 380 -8.80 -27.70 -7.93
C GLU A 380 -9.22 -26.85 -9.14
N THR A 381 -9.12 -27.37 -10.37
CA THR A 381 -9.58 -26.65 -11.56
C THR A 381 -11.10 -26.49 -11.56
N GLU A 382 -11.83 -27.51 -11.11
CA GLU A 382 -13.28 -27.42 -10.91
C GLU A 382 -13.63 -26.35 -9.88
N ALA A 383 -12.94 -26.34 -8.73
CA ALA A 383 -13.16 -25.34 -7.69
C ALA A 383 -12.88 -23.91 -8.16
N LEU A 384 -11.86 -23.68 -9.01
CA LEU A 384 -11.61 -22.36 -9.61
C LEU A 384 -12.80 -21.89 -10.47
N VAL A 385 -13.40 -22.79 -11.25
CA VAL A 385 -14.60 -22.47 -12.06
C VAL A 385 -15.81 -22.24 -11.16
N GLN A 386 -15.97 -23.03 -10.10
CA GLN A 386 -17.05 -22.85 -9.12
C GLN A 386 -16.97 -21.50 -8.41
N ASP A 387 -15.79 -21.09 -7.90
CA ASP A 387 -15.59 -19.80 -7.25
C ASP A 387 -16.02 -18.63 -8.16
N VAL A 388 -15.64 -18.67 -9.44
CA VAL A 388 -16.05 -17.67 -10.44
C VAL A 388 -17.55 -17.74 -10.73
N TRP A 389 -18.13 -18.94 -10.81
CA TRP A 389 -19.57 -19.10 -10.99
C TRP A 389 -20.37 -18.49 -9.81
N PHE A 390 -19.94 -18.72 -8.56
CA PHE A 390 -20.50 -18.09 -7.37
C PHE A 390 -20.37 -16.56 -7.44
N ALA A 391 -19.19 -16.03 -7.77
CA ALA A 391 -18.93 -14.60 -7.89
C ALA A 391 -19.67 -13.91 -9.05
N SER A 392 -20.22 -14.67 -9.99
CA SER A 392 -20.94 -14.19 -11.18
C SER A 392 -22.47 -14.33 -11.08
N ALA A 393 -23.02 -14.41 -9.86
CA ALA A 393 -24.46 -14.55 -9.60
C ALA A 393 -25.09 -15.87 -10.10
N GLN A 394 -24.27 -16.91 -10.31
CA GLN A 394 -24.71 -18.30 -10.47
C GLN A 394 -25.75 -18.54 -11.58
N HIS A 395 -25.60 -17.88 -12.73
CA HIS A 395 -26.45 -18.12 -13.89
C HIS A 395 -26.04 -19.42 -14.60
N ASP A 396 -25.14 -19.33 -15.58
CA ASP A 396 -24.61 -20.50 -16.28
C ASP A 396 -23.15 -20.73 -15.88
N GLN A 397 -22.70 -21.99 -15.89
CA GLN A 397 -21.29 -22.28 -15.60
C GLN A 397 -20.38 -21.68 -16.68
N PRO A 398 -19.29 -20.98 -16.31
CA PRO A 398 -18.34 -20.44 -17.26
C PRO A 398 -17.79 -21.51 -18.21
N GLN A 399 -17.68 -21.19 -19.49
CA GLN A 399 -17.07 -22.08 -20.49
C GLN A 399 -15.54 -22.02 -20.39
N VAL A 400 -14.98 -20.80 -20.32
CA VAL A 400 -13.57 -20.57 -20.02
C VAL A 400 -13.45 -19.47 -18.96
N VAL A 401 -12.62 -19.73 -17.95
CA VAL A 401 -12.20 -18.74 -16.96
C VAL A 401 -10.74 -18.40 -17.21
N PHE A 402 -10.42 -17.14 -17.45
CA PHE A 402 -9.05 -16.65 -17.46
C PHE A 402 -8.67 -16.23 -16.04
N VAL A 403 -7.75 -16.98 -15.43
CA VAL A 403 -7.04 -16.53 -14.23
C VAL A 403 -5.85 -15.69 -14.69
N ILE A 404 -5.87 -14.41 -14.35
CA ILE A 404 -4.79 -13.46 -14.66
C ILE A 404 -3.89 -13.42 -13.44
N THR A 405 -2.61 -13.72 -13.64
CA THR A 405 -1.62 -13.70 -12.57
C THR A 405 -0.62 -12.59 -12.78
N ALA A 406 0.15 -12.26 -11.76
CA ALA A 406 1.29 -11.36 -11.87
C ALA A 406 2.57 -12.04 -11.38
N ARG A 407 3.60 -12.05 -12.23
CA ARG A 407 4.97 -12.41 -11.81
C ARG A 407 5.57 -11.25 -11.01
N PHE A 408 5.39 -11.22 -9.69
CA PHE A 408 5.65 -10.04 -8.85
C PHE A 408 7.08 -9.50 -9.01
N GLY A 409 8.06 -10.41 -9.10
CA GLY A 409 9.47 -10.07 -9.31
C GLY A 409 9.70 -9.16 -10.52
N ARG A 410 8.91 -9.27 -11.60
CA ARG A 410 9.00 -8.41 -12.79
C ARG A 410 8.73 -6.94 -12.46
N MET A 411 7.71 -6.67 -11.64
CA MET A 411 7.33 -5.31 -11.25
C MET A 411 8.17 -4.79 -10.10
N PHE A 412 8.39 -5.61 -9.07
CA PHE A 412 9.06 -5.21 -7.84
C PHE A 412 10.56 -4.98 -8.06
N TRP A 413 11.14 -5.60 -9.09
CA TRP A 413 12.51 -5.33 -9.52
C TRP A 413 12.75 -3.84 -9.88
N LYS A 414 11.74 -3.16 -10.43
CA LYS A 414 11.80 -1.74 -10.83
C LYS A 414 11.13 -0.81 -9.83
N TYR A 415 9.93 -1.15 -9.37
CA TYR A 415 9.03 -0.23 -8.67
C TYR A 415 8.93 -0.52 -7.17
N GLN A 416 8.92 0.54 -6.35
CA GLN A 416 8.64 0.47 -4.90
C GLN A 416 7.39 1.27 -4.52
N SER A 417 6.72 0.85 -3.44
CA SER A 417 5.48 1.40 -2.85
C SER A 417 4.23 1.38 -3.74
N MET A 418 4.38 1.52 -5.05
CA MET A 418 3.26 1.60 -6.00
C MET A 418 3.13 0.38 -6.91
N ALA A 419 4.02 -0.61 -6.79
CA ALA A 419 4.14 -1.71 -7.74
C ALA A 419 2.87 -2.58 -7.80
N TYR A 420 2.35 -3.02 -6.66
CA TYR A 420 1.10 -3.79 -6.61
C TYR A 420 -0.12 -2.97 -7.05
N ALA A 421 -0.17 -1.68 -6.68
CA ALA A 421 -1.21 -0.77 -7.16
C ALA A 421 -1.16 -0.55 -8.69
N ALA A 422 0.02 -0.67 -9.31
CA ALA A 422 0.15 -0.65 -10.77
C ALA A 422 -0.34 -1.95 -11.40
N ILE A 423 -0.04 -3.11 -10.80
CA ILE A 423 -0.55 -4.42 -11.24
C ILE A 423 -2.08 -4.41 -11.32
N LEU A 424 -2.77 -3.97 -10.26
CA LEU A 424 -4.25 -3.90 -10.26
C LEU A 424 -4.81 -2.95 -11.35
N LYS A 425 -4.10 -1.87 -11.68
CA LYS A 425 -4.47 -1.01 -12.81
C LYS A 425 -4.29 -1.72 -14.14
N HIS A 426 -3.24 -2.54 -14.28
CA HIS A 426 -3.03 -3.35 -15.48
C HIS A 426 -4.12 -4.42 -15.64
N VAL A 427 -4.61 -5.00 -14.53
CA VAL A 427 -5.78 -5.89 -14.53
C VAL A 427 -7.03 -5.15 -15.04
N GLY A 428 -7.30 -3.93 -14.56
CA GLY A 428 -8.39 -3.10 -15.08
C GLY A 428 -8.24 -2.77 -16.58
N VAL A 429 -7.02 -2.50 -17.03
CA VAL A 429 -6.69 -2.28 -18.44
C VAL A 429 -7.01 -3.52 -19.28
N ILE A 430 -6.54 -4.70 -18.87
CA ILE A 430 -6.74 -5.92 -19.64
C ILE A 430 -8.21 -6.38 -19.60
N TYR A 431 -8.92 -6.17 -18.48
CA TYR A 431 -10.37 -6.39 -18.41
C TYR A 431 -11.10 -5.59 -19.48
N GLN A 432 -10.82 -4.29 -19.62
CA GLN A 432 -11.48 -3.48 -20.63
C GLN A 432 -11.08 -3.90 -22.05
N THR A 433 -9.83 -4.30 -22.28
CA THR A 433 -9.41 -4.88 -23.56
C THR A 433 -10.20 -6.16 -23.88
N PHE A 434 -10.31 -7.08 -22.92
CA PHE A 434 -11.09 -8.31 -23.04
C PHE A 434 -12.56 -8.03 -23.34
N TYR A 435 -13.18 -7.10 -22.62
CA TYR A 435 -14.57 -6.70 -22.85
C TYR A 435 -14.81 -6.21 -24.28
N LEU A 436 -13.96 -5.31 -24.79
CA LEU A 436 -14.13 -4.72 -26.12
C LEU A 436 -13.88 -5.74 -27.24
N VAL A 437 -12.82 -6.54 -27.11
CA VAL A 437 -12.53 -7.60 -28.11
C VAL A 437 -13.63 -8.66 -28.08
N ALA A 438 -14.07 -9.13 -26.92
CA ALA A 438 -15.18 -10.08 -26.82
C ALA A 438 -16.47 -9.53 -27.43
N THR A 439 -16.79 -8.25 -27.18
CA THR A 439 -17.96 -7.59 -27.77
C THR A 439 -17.87 -7.56 -29.30
N SER A 440 -16.70 -7.22 -29.86
CA SER A 440 -16.50 -7.23 -31.32
C SER A 440 -16.60 -8.64 -31.94
N MET A 441 -16.29 -9.68 -31.16
CA MET A 441 -16.34 -11.08 -31.58
C MET A 441 -17.70 -11.73 -31.33
N ASN A 442 -18.67 -10.99 -30.80
CA ASN A 442 -19.96 -11.52 -30.35
C ASN A 442 -19.79 -12.69 -29.35
N LEU A 443 -18.91 -12.51 -28.37
CA LEU A 443 -18.70 -13.42 -27.24
C LEU A 443 -19.34 -12.84 -25.97
N ALA A 444 -19.48 -13.68 -24.94
CA ALA A 444 -20.07 -13.35 -23.65
C ALA A 444 -18.97 -13.09 -22.60
N PRO A 445 -18.53 -11.83 -22.40
CA PRO A 445 -17.53 -11.48 -21.42
C PRO A 445 -18.11 -11.15 -20.04
N CYS A 446 -17.35 -11.44 -18.98
CA CYS A 446 -17.54 -10.81 -17.68
C CYS A 446 -16.25 -10.82 -16.85
N GLY A 447 -15.78 -9.65 -16.45
CA GLY A 447 -14.76 -9.51 -15.40
C GLY A 447 -15.33 -9.85 -14.03
N ILE A 448 -14.51 -10.45 -13.18
CA ILE A 448 -14.86 -10.94 -11.85
C ILE A 448 -14.04 -10.16 -10.81
N GLY A 449 -14.68 -9.85 -9.68
CA GLY A 449 -14.11 -8.97 -8.65
C GLY A 449 -13.30 -9.69 -7.57
N ALA A 450 -13.36 -11.01 -7.51
CA ALA A 450 -12.70 -11.83 -6.49
C ALA A 450 -12.18 -13.14 -7.09
N GLY A 451 -11.16 -13.69 -6.44
CA GLY A 451 -10.53 -14.95 -6.80
C GLY A 451 -9.78 -15.55 -5.62
N ASN A 452 -9.28 -16.78 -5.79
CA ASN A 452 -8.64 -17.54 -4.74
C ASN A 452 -7.20 -17.91 -5.15
N SER A 453 -6.24 -17.09 -4.73
CA SER A 453 -4.83 -17.24 -5.11
C SER A 453 -4.19 -18.51 -4.52
N ASP A 454 -4.58 -18.95 -3.32
CA ASP A 454 -4.14 -20.22 -2.74
C ASP A 454 -4.64 -21.43 -3.53
N LEU A 455 -5.87 -21.36 -4.03
CA LEU A 455 -6.42 -22.42 -4.88
C LEU A 455 -5.70 -22.45 -6.23
N PHE A 456 -5.39 -21.29 -6.82
CA PHE A 456 -4.56 -21.21 -8.01
C PHE A 456 -3.16 -21.82 -7.79
N GLN A 457 -2.55 -21.51 -6.64
CA GLN A 457 -1.27 -22.10 -6.24
C GLN A 457 -1.34 -23.63 -6.20
N LYS A 458 -2.39 -24.19 -5.59
CA LYS A 458 -2.61 -25.65 -5.53
C LYS A 458 -2.81 -26.27 -6.92
N ALA A 459 -3.57 -25.59 -7.79
CA ALA A 459 -3.86 -26.08 -9.14
C ALA A 459 -2.61 -26.08 -10.07
N THR A 460 -1.65 -25.19 -9.83
CA THR A 460 -0.48 -25.00 -10.72
C THR A 460 0.85 -25.46 -10.13
N GLY A 461 0.96 -25.53 -8.80
CA GLY A 461 2.23 -25.73 -8.09
C GLY A 461 3.17 -24.51 -8.11
N ILE A 462 2.75 -23.37 -8.66
CA ILE A 462 3.54 -22.13 -8.68
C ILE A 462 3.60 -21.55 -7.27
N ASP A 463 4.77 -21.04 -6.84
CA ASP A 463 4.90 -20.42 -5.52
C ASP A 463 4.07 -19.12 -5.41
N TYR A 464 3.28 -19.01 -4.35
CA TYR A 464 2.37 -17.89 -4.08
C TYR A 464 3.07 -16.53 -4.11
N TYR A 465 4.29 -16.46 -3.59
CA TYR A 465 5.06 -15.22 -3.46
C TYR A 465 5.80 -14.84 -4.75
N GLU A 466 6.00 -15.80 -5.67
CA GLU A 466 6.63 -15.55 -6.98
C GLU A 466 5.61 -15.06 -8.01
N GLU A 467 4.46 -15.74 -8.09
CA GLU A 467 3.38 -15.45 -9.03
C GLU A 467 2.03 -15.93 -8.49
N SER A 468 1.08 -15.00 -8.31
CA SER A 468 -0.28 -15.29 -7.83
C SER A 468 -1.35 -14.68 -8.72
N SER A 469 -2.58 -15.20 -8.62
CA SER A 469 -3.75 -14.62 -9.28
C SER A 469 -4.04 -13.22 -8.73
N VAL A 470 -4.37 -12.30 -9.63
CA VAL A 470 -4.68 -10.88 -9.33
C VAL A 470 -5.93 -10.39 -10.06
N GLY A 471 -6.61 -11.28 -10.79
CA GLY A 471 -7.86 -11.01 -11.48
C GLY A 471 -8.38 -12.22 -12.24
N GLU A 472 -9.69 -12.25 -12.46
CA GLU A 472 -10.41 -13.33 -13.09
C GLU A 472 -11.39 -12.77 -14.13
N PHE A 473 -11.48 -13.43 -15.27
CA PHE A 473 -12.38 -13.02 -16.34
C PHE A 473 -13.00 -14.25 -16.99
N MET A 474 -14.32 -14.31 -17.09
CA MET A 474 -15.00 -15.39 -17.80
C MET A 474 -15.36 -15.00 -19.23
N LEU A 475 -15.27 -15.97 -20.13
CA LEU A 475 -15.61 -15.85 -21.54
C LEU A 475 -16.38 -17.09 -22.00
N ALA A 476 -17.46 -16.85 -22.72
CA ALA A 476 -18.33 -17.89 -23.25
C ALA A 476 -18.96 -17.46 -24.58
N SER A 477 -19.76 -18.34 -25.18
CA SER A 477 -20.59 -18.04 -26.34
C SER A 477 -21.81 -17.20 -25.95
N VAL A 478 -22.27 -16.32 -26.84
CA VAL A 478 -23.52 -15.56 -26.66
C VAL A 478 -24.71 -16.43 -27.07
N PRO A 479 -25.80 -16.47 -26.29
CA PRO A 479 -27.02 -17.19 -26.65
C PRO A 479 -27.59 -16.72 -28.00
N VAL A 480 -28.08 -17.66 -28.81
CA VAL A 480 -28.73 -17.34 -30.10
C VAL A 480 -30.02 -16.50 -29.94
N LYS A 481 -30.61 -16.40 -28.74
CA LYS A 481 -31.73 -15.49 -28.43
C LYS A 481 -31.61 -14.87 -27.02
N PRO A 482 -31.93 -13.56 -26.84
CA PRO A 482 -31.87 -12.87 -25.56
C PRO A 482 -32.93 -13.33 -24.54
#